data_AF-A0A0F2Q6K5-F1
#
_entry.id   AF-A0A0F2Q6K5-F1
#
_cell.length_a   1.000
_cell.length_b   1.000
_cell.length_c   1.000
_cell.angle_alpha   90.00
_cell.angle_beta   90.00
_cell.angle_gamma   90.00
#
_symmetry.space_group_name_H-M   'P 1'
#
loop_
_entity.id
_entity.type
_entity.pdbx_description
1 polymer ?
#
loop_
_entity_poly.entity_id
_entity_poly.type
_entity_poly.pdbx_seq_one_letter_code
_entity_poly.pdbx_strand_id
1 'polypeptide(L)'
;MSKTKSIKVSFSTYEMLKEVAEKENTTLQGILDKLTKQYKTKKFFEEANVAYERMSAEDWKNELAERKEMDVTLMDGLEDDSSETW
;
A
#
# COMPACT_ATOMS: atom_id res chain seq x y z
N MET A 1 -7.89 -2.67 -25.83
CA MET A 1 -6.86 -1.61 -25.89
C MET A 1 -7.11 -0.64 -24.75
N SER A 2 -6.16 -0.45 -23.82
CA SER A 2 -6.32 0.58 -22.78
C SER A 2 -6.13 1.97 -23.39
N LYS A 3 -6.84 2.97 -22.84
CA LYS A 3 -6.72 4.36 -23.32
C LYS A 3 -5.44 4.97 -22.76
N THR A 4 -4.63 5.57 -23.62
CA THR A 4 -3.42 6.31 -23.22
C THR A 4 -3.63 7.83 -23.31
N LYS A 5 -2.88 8.59 -22.52
CA LYS A 5 -2.82 10.06 -22.57
C LYS A 5 -1.36 10.49 -22.47
N SER A 6 -1.02 11.60 -23.10
CA SER A 6 0.31 12.21 -23.02
C SER A 6 0.29 13.38 -22.02
N ILE A 7 1.35 13.47 -21.20
CA ILE A 7 1.58 14.59 -20.28
C ILE A 7 2.90 15.26 -20.64
N LYS A 8 2.99 16.57 -20.40
CA LYS A 8 4.26 17.30 -20.50
C LYS A 8 5.00 17.15 -19.18
N VAL A 9 6.28 16.78 -19.25
CA VAL A 9 7.18 16.68 -18.08
C VAL A 9 8.45 17.46 -18.37
N SER A 10 9.19 17.82 -17.32
CA SER A 10 10.51 18.43 -17.50
C SER A 10 11.48 17.44 -18.15
N PHE A 11 12.50 17.95 -18.84
CA PHE A 11 13.54 17.10 -19.44
C PHE A 11 14.26 16.25 -18.39
N SER A 12 14.61 16.84 -17.25
CA SER A 12 15.23 16.11 -16.13
C SER A 12 14.34 14.99 -15.58
N THR A 13 13.03 15.22 -15.48
CA THR A 13 12.09 14.16 -15.04
C THR A 13 12.04 13.01 -16.03
N TYR A 14 12.03 13.31 -17.33
CA TYR A 14 12.06 12.29 -18.37
C TYR A 14 13.32 11.43 -18.29
N GLU A 15 14.50 12.05 -18.16
CA GLU A 15 15.77 11.33 -18.05
C GLU A 15 15.81 10.43 -16.79
N MET A 16 15.35 10.93 -15.64
CA MET A 16 15.26 10.12 -14.42
C MET A 16 14.31 8.92 -14.59
N LEU A 17 13.14 9.12 -15.21
CA LEU A 17 12.19 8.02 -15.44
C LEU A 17 12.77 6.99 -16.41
N LYS A 18 13.52 7.44 -17.42
CA LYS A 18 14.18 6.58 -18.40
C LYS A 18 15.26 5.71 -17.75
N GLU A 19 16.12 6.30 -16.93
CA GLU A 19 17.16 5.57 -16.20
C GLU A 19 16.56 4.48 -15.29
N VAL A 20 15.48 4.80 -14.58
CA VAL A 20 14.78 3.82 -13.72
C VAL A 20 14.12 2.72 -14.56
N ALA A 21 13.48 3.08 -15.68
CA ALA A 21 12.84 2.12 -16.57
C ALA A 21 13.84 1.12 -17.17
N GLU A 22 15.02 1.60 -17.58
CA GLU A 22 16.13 0.77 -18.07
C GLU A 22 16.65 -0.17 -16.98
N LYS A 23 16.88 0.33 -15.76
CA LYS A 23 17.33 -0.49 -14.62
C LYS A 23 16.33 -1.58 -14.23
N GLU A 24 15.04 -1.28 -14.28
CA GLU A 24 13.98 -2.23 -13.93
C GLU A 24 13.46 -3.06 -15.12
N ASN A 25 14.08 -2.93 -16.31
CA ASN A 25 13.68 -3.59 -17.55
C ASN A 25 12.17 -3.48 -17.83
N THR A 26 11.65 -2.25 -17.77
CA THR A 26 10.24 -1.96 -17.96
C THR A 26 10.05 -0.70 -18.82
N THR A 27 8.80 -0.36 -19.12
CA THR A 27 8.47 0.83 -19.93
C THR A 27 8.38 2.08 -19.05
N LEU A 28 8.55 3.26 -19.65
CA LEU A 28 8.31 4.55 -18.97
C LEU A 28 6.89 4.62 -18.38
N GLN A 29 5.90 4.08 -19.09
CA GLN A 29 4.53 3.97 -18.57
C GLN A 29 4.46 3.04 -17.35
N GLY A 30 5.14 1.89 -17.40
CA GLY A 30 5.21 0.95 -16.29
C GLY A 30 5.80 1.57 -15.02
N ILE A 31 6.89 2.33 -15.16
CA ILE A 31 7.45 3.09 -14.03
C ILE A 31 6.48 4.16 -13.54
N LEU A 32 5.86 4.92 -14.44
CA LEU A 32 4.93 5.98 -14.03
C LEU A 32 3.72 5.40 -13.28
N ASP A 33 3.17 4.28 -13.74
CA ASP A 33 2.07 3.57 -13.07
C ASP A 33 2.49 3.06 -11.69
N LYS A 34 3.69 2.45 -11.60
CA LYS A 34 4.26 1.95 -10.34
C LYS A 34 4.46 3.08 -9.32
N LEU A 35 5.14 4.16 -9.73
CA LEU A 35 5.44 5.30 -8.85
C LEU A 35 4.16 6.02 -8.42
N THR A 36 3.17 6.16 -9.31
CA THR A 36 1.89 6.77 -8.97
C THR A 36 1.14 5.96 -7.92
N LYS A 37 1.11 4.62 -8.06
CA LYS A 37 0.52 3.72 -7.06
C LYS A 37 1.24 3.83 -5.72
N GLN A 38 2.58 3.77 -5.73
CA GLN A 38 3.38 3.90 -4.51
C GLN A 38 3.15 5.24 -3.81
N TYR A 39 3.11 6.34 -4.56
CA TYR A 39 2.82 7.67 -4.01
C TYR A 39 1.42 7.73 -3.40
N LYS A 40 0.40 7.19 -4.08
CA LYS A 40 -0.98 7.14 -3.57
C LYS A 40 -1.04 6.31 -2.27
N THR A 41 -0.44 5.13 -2.26
CA THR A 41 -0.40 4.26 -1.07
C THR A 41 0.33 4.95 0.09
N LYS A 42 1.46 5.59 -0.18
CA LYS A 42 2.20 6.37 0.83
C LYS A 42 1.33 7.49 1.41
N LYS A 43 0.66 8.27 0.57
CA LYS A 43 -0.24 9.35 1.03
C LYS A 43 -1.41 8.84 1.86
N PHE A 44 -2.01 7.72 1.45
CA PHE A 44 -3.05 7.09 2.23
C PHE A 44 -2.59 6.72 3.65
N PHE A 45 -1.41 6.09 3.78
CA PHE A 45 -0.89 5.74 5.11
C PHE A 45 -0.42 6.95 5.92
N GLU A 46 0.12 7.98 5.29
CA GLU A 46 0.43 9.25 5.97
C GLU A 46 -0.84 9.87 6.57
N GLU A 47 -1.94 9.90 5.81
CA GLU A 47 -3.24 10.41 6.28
C GLU A 47 -3.83 9.54 7.40
N ALA A 48 -3.76 8.22 7.27
CA ALA A 48 -4.21 7.29 8.29
C ALA A 48 -3.43 7.47 9.60
N ASN A 49 -2.10 7.56 9.53
CA ASN A 49 -1.26 7.77 10.71
C ASN A 49 -1.60 9.09 11.41
N VAL A 50 -1.78 10.18 10.65
CA VAL A 50 -2.19 11.47 11.21
C VAL A 50 -3.57 11.38 11.88
N ALA A 51 -4.49 10.57 11.36
CA ALA A 51 -5.78 10.35 12.00
C ALA A 51 -5.63 9.61 13.35
N TYR A 52 -4.80 8.56 13.39
CA TYR A 52 -4.47 7.85 14.64
C TYR A 52 -3.77 8.76 15.65
N GLU A 53 -2.81 9.57 15.23
CA GLU A 53 -2.10 10.52 16.10
C GLU A 53 -3.03 11.58 16.73
N ARG A 54 -4.14 11.90 16.06
CA ARG A 54 -5.13 12.88 16.53
C ARG A 54 -6.21 12.28 17.42
N MET A 55 -6.25 10.95 17.59
CA MET A 55 -7.26 10.31 18.42
C MET A 55 -7.16 10.77 19.87
N SER A 56 -8.31 10.92 20.53
CA SER A 56 -8.34 11.17 21.96
C SER A 56 -7.93 9.91 22.74
N ALA A 57 -7.56 10.07 24.01
CA ALA A 57 -7.26 8.92 24.88
C ALA A 57 -8.46 7.97 25.03
N GLU A 58 -9.68 8.50 24.97
CA GLU A 58 -10.90 7.69 25.04
C GLU A 58 -11.12 6.92 23.74
N ASP A 59 -10.96 7.56 22.58
CA ASP A 59 -11.07 6.89 21.27
C ASP A 59 -10.00 5.80 21.13
N TRP A 60 -8.78 6.07 21.60
CA TRP A 60 -7.70 5.08 21.57
C TRP A 60 -8.00 3.86 22.46
N LYS A 61 -8.59 4.10 23.63
CA LYS A 61 -9.03 3.02 24.52
C LYS A 61 -10.14 2.16 23.89
N ASN A 62 -11.08 2.80 23.19
CA ASN A 62 -12.15 2.11 22.49
C ASN A 62 -11.61 1.25 21.33
N GLU A 63 -10.67 1.77 20.54
CA GLU A 63 -10.01 1.02 19.47
C GLU A 63 -9.29 -0.23 20.01
N LEU A 64 -8.55 -0.10 21.12
CA LEU A 64 -7.88 -1.25 21.75
C LEU A 64 -8.86 -2.28 22.30
N ALA A 65 -10.02 -1.84 22.81
CA ALA A 65 -11.07 -2.74 23.27
C ALA A 65 -11.68 -3.51 22.09
N GLU A 66 -12.01 -2.82 21.00
CA GLU A 66 -12.49 -3.44 19.75
C GLU A 66 -11.48 -4.45 19.21
N ARG A 67 -10.20 -4.07 19.14
CA ARG A 67 -9.14 -4.97 18.66
C ARG A 67 -9.04 -6.25 19.50
N LYS A 68 -9.18 -6.13 20.83
CA LYS A 68 -9.19 -7.28 21.74
C LYS A 68 -10.41 -8.17 21.53
N GLU A 69 -11.57 -7.61 21.21
CA GLU A 69 -12.76 -8.39 20.86
C GLU A 69 -12.56 -9.15 19.54
N MET A 70 -11.85 -8.56 18.58
CA MET A 70 -11.50 -9.22 17.31
C MET A 70 -10.44 -10.31 17.44
N ASP A 71 -9.59 -10.29 18.47
CA ASP A 71 -8.56 -11.33 18.67
C ASP A 71 -9.15 -12.75 18.78
N VAL A 72 -10.43 -12.89 19.14
CA VAL A 72 -11.10 -14.20 19.20
C VAL A 72 -11.22 -14.88 17.83
N THR A 73 -11.23 -14.11 16.74
CA THR A 73 -11.31 -14.63 15.36
C THR A 73 -9.92 -14.81 14.73
N LEU A 74 -8.83 -14.61 15.48
CA LEU A 74 -7.46 -14.67 14.95
C LEU A 74 -7.11 -16.05 14.39
N MET A 75 -7.67 -17.12 14.98
CA MET A 75 -7.40 -18.51 14.60
C MET A 75 -8.40 -19.05 13.55
N ASP A 76 -9.37 -18.25 13.12
CA ASP A 76 -10.39 -18.72 12.17
C ASP A 76 -9.77 -19.04 10.81
N GLY A 77 -10.00 -20.25 10.31
CA GLY A 77 -9.42 -20.75 9.06
C GLY A 77 -7.96 -21.22 9.15
N LEU A 78 -7.37 -21.21 10.36
CA LEU A 78 -6.07 -21.84 10.67
C LEU A 78 -6.32 -23.20 11.35
N GLU A 79 -6.90 -24.15 10.61
CA GLU A 79 -6.98 -25.54 11.07
C GLU A 79 -5.55 -26.13 11.12
N ASP A 80 -5.21 -26.79 12.22
CA ASP A 80 -3.90 -27.42 12.41
C ASP A 80 -3.77 -28.60 11.42
N ASP A 81 -2.93 -28.42 10.40
CA ASP A 81 -2.62 -29.40 9.34
C ASP A 81 -1.84 -30.63 9.87
N SER A 82 -1.95 -30.94 11.16
CA SER A 82 -1.29 -32.04 11.84
C SER A 82 -2.07 -33.36 11.76
N SER A 83 -3.25 -33.37 11.14
CA SER A 83 -4.06 -34.58 10.93
C SER A 83 -3.89 -35.24 9.55
N GLU A 84 -3.06 -34.69 8.65
CA GLU A 84 -2.71 -35.38 7.40
C GLU A 84 -1.70 -36.51 7.68
N THR A 85 -2.21 -37.67 8.09
CA THR A 85 -1.45 -38.92 8.05
C THR A 85 -1.28 -39.36 6.59
N TRP A 86 -0.12 -39.05 6.00
CA TRP A 86 0.35 -39.60 4.73
C TRP A 86 0.77 -41.07 4.88
#